data_AF-A0A9X6FLS6-F1
#
_entry.id   AF-A0A9X6FLS6-F1
#
_cell.length_a   1.000
_cell.length_b   1.000
_cell.length_c   1.000
_cell.angle_alpha   90.00
_cell.angle_beta   90.00
_cell.angle_gamma   90.00
#
_symmetry.space_group_name_H-M   'P 1'
#
loop_
_entity.id
_entity.type
_entity.pdbx_description
1 polymer ?
#
loop_
_entity_poly.entity_id
_entity_poly.type
_entity_poly.pdbx_seq_one_letter_code
_entity_poly.pdbx_strand_id
1 'polypeptide(L)'
;MEKQQKLIQQLNSVTPEQLLSELSGGATVPKGDLHIVTDMRDNYRLPNPVINVLIYYVMLRSDMILNPEYVKKIAGHWVRKKVTTVENALSLAKKEDELYKKWIHSKKKEENEPHTINTIDAIKGAIKSGLTDEQLGKYVRNLLAK
;
A
#
# COMPACT_ATOMS: atom_id res chain seq x y z
N MET A 1 22.69 1.87 12.43
CA MET A 1 23.26 1.97 11.07
C MET A 1 23.43 0.58 10.45
N GLU A 2 24.16 -0.34 11.09
CA GLU A 2 24.43 -1.69 10.57
C GLU A 2 23.18 -2.49 10.18
N LYS A 3 22.15 -2.52 11.03
CA LYS A 3 20.88 -3.23 10.73
C LYS A 3 20.15 -2.70 9.50
N GLN A 4 20.14 -1.38 9.29
CA GLN A 4 19.49 -0.77 8.13
C GLN A 4 20.28 -1.03 6.85
N GLN A 5 21.62 -0.96 6.92
CA GLN A 5 22.47 -1.26 5.77
C GLN A 5 22.32 -2.72 5.33
N LYS A 6 22.27 -3.65 6.31
CA LYS A 6 22.04 -5.07 6.06
C LYS A 6 20.69 -5.32 5.40
N LEU A 7 19.63 -4.66 5.88
CA LEU A 7 18.31 -4.73 5.26
C LEU A 7 18.33 -4.21 3.82
N ILE A 8 18.95 -3.06 3.57
CA ILE A 8 19.08 -2.50 2.21
C ILE A 8 19.83 -3.46 1.29
N GLN A 9 20.93 -4.05 1.76
CA GLN A 9 21.69 -5.03 1.00
C GLN A 9 20.85 -6.26 0.66
N GLN A 10 20.14 -6.83 1.64
CA GLN A 10 19.26 -7.97 1.42
C GLN A 10 18.16 -7.65 0.40
N LEU A 11 17.45 -6.52 0.56
CA LEU A 11 16.38 -6.12 -0.35
C LEU A 11 16.87 -5.81 -1.77
N ASN A 12 18.15 -5.45 -1.94
CA ASN A 12 18.76 -5.29 -3.27
C ASN A 12 19.18 -6.62 -3.90
N SER A 13 19.52 -7.64 -3.11
CA SER A 13 20.08 -8.89 -3.62
C SER A 13 19.04 -9.98 -3.89
N VAL A 14 17.95 -10.04 -3.12
CA VAL A 14 16.93 -11.08 -3.27
C VAL A 14 15.93 -10.76 -4.36
N THR A 15 15.33 -11.78 -4.97
CA THR A 15 14.16 -11.63 -5.83
C THR A 15 12.88 -11.49 -5.00
N PRO A 16 11.80 -10.87 -5.53
CA PRO A 16 10.51 -10.78 -4.83
C PRO A 16 9.94 -12.14 -4.42
N GLU A 17 10.11 -13.15 -5.26
CA GLU A 17 9.65 -14.52 -5.02
C GLU A 17 10.44 -15.18 -3.88
N GLN A 18 11.77 -15.00 -3.85
CA GLN A 18 12.60 -15.45 -2.73
C GLN A 18 12.23 -14.76 -1.43
N LEU A 19 12.02 -13.44 -1.46
CA LEU A 19 11.60 -12.67 -0.29
C LEU A 19 10.27 -13.19 0.29
N LEU A 20 9.27 -13.44 -0.56
CA LEU A 20 7.98 -13.99 -0.13
C LEU A 20 8.12 -15.38 0.49
N SER A 21 8.98 -16.23 -0.07
CA SER A 21 9.26 -17.55 0.50
C SER A 21 9.98 -17.43 1.86
N GLU A 22 11.00 -16.58 1.97
CA GLU A 22 11.72 -16.32 3.23
C GLU A 22 10.77 -15.80 4.32
N LEU A 23 9.90 -14.84 3.99
CA LEU A 23 8.88 -14.31 4.90
C LEU A 23 7.85 -15.36 5.34
N SER A 24 7.69 -16.43 4.56
CA SER A 24 6.81 -17.56 4.84
C SER A 24 7.55 -18.76 5.46
N GLY A 25 8.78 -18.57 5.96
CA GLY A 25 9.58 -19.64 6.56
C GLY A 25 10.11 -20.68 5.57
N GLY A 26 10.28 -20.29 4.30
CA GLY A 26 10.74 -21.18 3.22
C GLY A 26 9.62 -21.95 2.53
N ALA A 27 8.36 -21.68 2.86
CA ALA A 27 7.23 -22.30 2.17
C ALA A 27 7.10 -21.83 0.71
N THR A 28 6.39 -22.63 -0.08
CA THR A 28 6.03 -22.28 -1.46
C THR A 28 5.14 -21.05 -1.48
N VAL A 29 5.51 -20.06 -2.31
CA VAL A 29 4.74 -18.82 -2.46
C VAL A 29 3.37 -19.10 -3.10
N PRO A 30 2.26 -18.59 -2.54
CA PRO A 30 0.95 -18.71 -3.14
C PRO A 30 0.89 -18.10 -4.55
N LYS A 31 0.11 -18.72 -5.46
CA LYS A 31 -0.06 -18.22 -6.83
C LYS A 31 -0.61 -16.80 -6.89
N GLY A 32 -1.46 -16.42 -5.93
CA GLY A 32 -1.98 -15.06 -5.81
C GLY A 32 -0.87 -14.04 -5.61
N ASP A 33 0.08 -14.32 -4.71
CA ASP A 33 1.19 -13.42 -4.41
C ASP A 33 2.16 -13.32 -5.59
N LEU A 34 2.42 -14.44 -6.28
CA LEU A 34 3.21 -14.44 -7.52
C LEU A 34 2.57 -13.57 -8.62
N HIS A 35 1.24 -13.58 -8.72
CA HIS A 35 0.53 -12.72 -9.66
C HIS A 35 0.68 -11.23 -9.28
N ILE A 36 0.64 -10.90 -7.99
CA ILE A 36 0.87 -9.52 -7.51
C ILE A 36 2.29 -9.06 -7.84
N VAL A 37 3.30 -9.92 -7.66
CA VAL A 37 4.68 -9.64 -8.08
C VAL A 37 4.77 -9.36 -9.57
N THR A 38 4.15 -10.21 -10.39
CA THR A 38 4.12 -10.09 -11.85
C THR A 38 3.46 -8.76 -12.26
N ASP A 39 2.34 -8.39 -11.63
CA ASP A 39 1.64 -7.13 -11.87
C ASP A 39 2.52 -5.91 -11.56
N MET A 40 3.22 -5.90 -10.43
CA MET A 40 4.18 -4.83 -10.08
C MET A 40 5.35 -4.72 -11.07
N ARG A 41 5.82 -5.86 -11.59
CA ARG A 41 6.93 -5.92 -12.55
C ARG A 41 6.50 -5.47 -13.95
N ASP A 42 5.40 -6.00 -14.46
CA ASP A 42 5.04 -5.86 -15.87
C ASP A 42 4.20 -4.60 -16.12
N ASN A 43 3.24 -4.32 -15.24
CA ASN A 43 2.32 -3.19 -15.40
C ASN A 43 2.87 -1.91 -14.78
N TYR A 44 3.50 -2.00 -13.61
CA TYR A 44 4.08 -0.83 -12.93
C TYR A 44 5.57 -0.63 -13.23
N ARG A 45 6.24 -1.61 -13.86
CA ARG A 45 7.66 -1.53 -14.23
C ARG A 45 8.57 -1.17 -13.06
N LEU A 46 8.19 -1.61 -11.86
CA LEU A 46 9.00 -1.40 -10.67
C LEU A 46 10.20 -2.37 -10.69
N PRO A 47 11.41 -1.91 -10.36
CA PRO A 47 12.56 -2.79 -10.28
C PRO A 47 12.42 -3.73 -9.07
N ASN A 48 12.98 -4.95 -9.17
CA ASN A 48 12.89 -5.96 -8.11
C ASN A 48 13.24 -5.43 -6.71
N PRO A 49 14.29 -4.62 -6.50
CA PRO A 49 14.58 -4.07 -5.18
C PRO A 49 13.49 -3.17 -4.61
N VAL A 50 12.79 -2.40 -5.46
CA VAL A 50 11.67 -1.56 -5.03
C VAL A 50 10.43 -2.40 -4.75
N ILE A 51 10.17 -3.43 -5.56
CA ILE A 51 9.12 -4.41 -5.30
C ILE A 51 9.33 -5.07 -3.93
N ASN A 52 10.56 -5.46 -3.60
CA ASN A 52 10.91 -6.06 -2.33
C ASN A 52 10.54 -5.15 -1.15
N VAL A 53 10.84 -3.85 -1.24
CA VAL A 53 10.47 -2.87 -0.21
C VAL A 53 8.95 -2.76 -0.09
N LEU A 54 8.22 -2.76 -1.21
CA LEU A 54 6.77 -2.67 -1.20
C LEU A 54 6.12 -3.90 -0.55
N ILE A 55 6.58 -5.11 -0.88
CA ILE A 55 6.15 -6.36 -0.23
C ILE A 55 6.40 -6.29 1.28
N TYR A 56 7.65 -5.99 1.66
CA TYR A 56 8.05 -5.91 3.06
C TYR A 56 7.20 -4.90 3.84
N TYR A 57 6.96 -3.72 3.25
CA TYR A 57 6.13 -2.67 3.83
C TYR A 57 4.67 -3.12 4.02
N VAL A 58 4.05 -3.68 2.99
CA VAL A 58 2.65 -4.08 3.05
C VAL A 58 2.48 -5.18 4.09
N MET A 59 3.26 -6.26 4.00
CA MET A 59 3.15 -7.41 4.91
C MET A 59 3.36 -7.02 6.38
N LEU A 60 4.27 -6.08 6.68
CA LEU A 60 4.47 -5.59 8.04
C LEU A 60 3.23 -4.88 8.61
N ARG A 61 2.40 -4.26 7.76
CA ARG A 61 1.20 -3.53 8.19
C ARG A 61 -0.08 -4.35 8.17
N SER A 62 -0.11 -5.42 7.39
CA SER A 62 -1.31 -6.23 7.15
C SER A 62 -1.18 -7.65 7.72
N ASP A 63 -0.40 -7.82 8.78
CA ASP A 63 -0.21 -9.10 9.46
C ASP A 63 0.15 -10.23 8.47
N MET A 64 1.16 -9.96 7.64
CA MET A 64 1.66 -10.87 6.60
C MET A 64 0.72 -11.13 5.41
N ILE A 65 -0.40 -10.42 5.28
CA ILE A 65 -1.32 -10.56 4.14
C ILE A 65 -0.94 -9.60 3.01
N LEU A 66 -0.60 -10.11 1.82
CA LEU A 66 -0.31 -9.27 0.66
C LEU A 66 -1.59 -8.89 -0.10
N ASN A 67 -2.31 -7.87 0.36
CA ASN A 67 -3.56 -7.44 -0.28
C ASN A 67 -3.31 -6.82 -1.68
N PRO A 68 -3.85 -7.41 -2.78
CA PRO A 68 -3.58 -6.95 -4.15
C PRO A 68 -4.00 -5.49 -4.42
N GLU A 69 -5.17 -5.09 -3.94
CA GLU A 69 -5.69 -3.74 -4.19
C GLU A 69 -4.85 -2.68 -3.48
N TYR A 70 -4.42 -2.98 -2.26
CA TYR A 70 -3.58 -2.08 -1.50
C TYR A 70 -2.19 -1.94 -2.13
N VAL A 71 -1.59 -3.06 -2.55
CA VAL A 71 -0.31 -3.06 -3.29
C VAL A 71 -0.41 -2.21 -4.56
N LYS A 72 -1.44 -2.38 -5.38
CA LYS A 72 -1.67 -1.60 -6.61
C LYS A 72 -1.75 -0.09 -6.35
N LYS A 73 -2.44 0.32 -5.28
CA LYS A 73 -2.56 1.74 -4.88
C LYS A 73 -1.19 2.34 -4.56
N ILE A 74 -0.36 1.63 -3.79
CA ILE A 74 0.97 2.11 -3.42
C ILE A 74 1.94 2.05 -4.61
N ALA A 75 1.92 0.97 -5.39
CA ALA A 75 2.73 0.84 -6.61
C ALA A 75 2.48 2.01 -7.57
N GLY A 76 1.21 2.32 -7.87
CA GLY A 76 0.87 3.46 -8.72
C GLY A 76 1.34 4.80 -8.16
N HIS A 77 1.32 4.98 -6.84
CA HIS A 77 1.85 6.17 -6.18
C HIS A 77 3.37 6.28 -6.33
N TRP A 78 4.09 5.17 -6.14
CA TRP A 78 5.54 5.11 -6.27
C TRP A 78 6.02 5.32 -7.71
N VAL A 79 5.29 4.81 -8.70
CA VAL A 79 5.54 5.10 -10.12
C VAL A 79 5.45 6.59 -10.40
N ARG A 80 4.38 7.27 -9.94
CA ARG A 80 4.24 8.74 -10.11
C ARG A 80 5.34 9.52 -9.41
N LYS A 81 5.86 9.00 -8.30
CA LYS A 81 7.00 9.57 -7.56
C LYS A 81 8.37 9.16 -8.11
N LYS A 82 8.41 8.40 -9.21
CA LYS A 82 9.64 7.93 -9.88
C LYS A 82 10.58 7.19 -8.92
N VAL A 83 10.02 6.33 -8.08
CA VAL A 83 10.80 5.54 -7.13
C VAL A 83 11.51 4.40 -7.86
N THR A 84 12.83 4.41 -7.82
CA THR A 84 13.67 3.40 -8.50
C THR A 84 14.69 2.72 -7.59
N THR A 85 14.87 3.19 -6.36
CA THR A 85 15.87 2.65 -5.42
C THR A 85 15.24 2.25 -4.09
N VAL A 86 15.91 1.33 -3.38
CA VAL A 86 15.49 0.84 -2.06
C VAL A 86 15.42 1.97 -1.04
N GLU A 87 16.37 2.89 -1.06
CA GLU A 87 16.45 4.02 -0.13
C GLU A 87 15.26 4.97 -0.31
N ASN A 88 14.92 5.28 -1.57
CA ASN A 88 13.78 6.14 -1.89
C ASN A 88 12.46 5.46 -1.50
N ALA A 89 12.34 4.16 -1.78
CA ALA A 89 11.18 3.35 -1.40
C ALA A 89 11.01 3.28 0.12
N LEU A 90 12.07 3.00 0.89
CA LEU A 90 12.05 2.95 2.35
C LEU A 90 11.70 4.31 2.97
N SER A 91 12.23 5.39 2.40
CA SER A 91 11.91 6.76 2.82
C SER A 91 10.43 7.08 2.61
N LEU A 92 9.85 6.68 1.48
CA LEU A 92 8.43 6.88 1.21
C LEU A 92 7.53 5.97 2.04
N ALA A 93 7.89 4.70 2.23
CA ALA A 93 7.16 3.77 3.08
C ALA A 93 7.03 4.29 4.52
N LYS A 94 8.12 4.85 5.08
CA LYS A 94 8.11 5.51 6.40
C LYS A 94 7.15 6.71 6.43
N LYS A 95 7.23 7.59 5.43
CA LYS A 95 6.33 8.75 5.32
C LYS A 95 4.86 8.33 5.20
N GLU A 96 4.56 7.29 4.43
CA GLU A 96 3.19 6.78 4.28
C GLU A 96 2.64 6.18 5.57
N ASP A 97 3.47 5.45 6.33
CA ASP A 97 3.11 4.94 7.65
C ASP A 97 2.84 6.05 8.66
N GLU A 98 3.71 7.06 8.72
CA GLU A 98 3.53 8.22 9.60
C GLU A 98 2.28 9.03 9.26
N LEU A 99 2.01 9.26 7.98
CA LEU A 99 0.81 9.96 7.52
C LEU A 99 -0.45 9.18 7.89
N TYR A 100 -0.45 7.85 7.72
CA TYR A 100 -1.57 7.01 8.12
C TYR A 100 -1.79 7.04 9.64
N LYS A 101 -0.73 6.89 10.44
CA LYS A 101 -0.81 6.96 11.90
C LYS A 101 -1.31 8.33 12.38
N LYS A 102 -0.80 9.42 11.80
CA LYS A 102 -1.26 10.80 12.11
C LYS A 102 -2.73 10.99 11.76
N TRP A 103 -3.17 10.49 10.62
CA TRP A 103 -4.58 10.55 10.20
C TRP A 103 -5.51 9.74 11.10
N ILE A 104 -5.10 8.55 11.55
CA ILE A 104 -5.86 7.77 12.55
C ILE A 104 -5.96 8.54 13.88
N HIS A 105 -4.88 9.18 14.32
CA HIS A 105 -4.86 9.95 15.56
C HIS A 105 -5.64 11.28 15.45
N SER A 106 -5.63 11.96 14.30
CA SER A 106 -6.44 13.16 14.09
C SER A 106 -7.94 12.84 14.03
N LYS A 107 -8.31 11.68 13.48
CA LYS A 107 -9.71 11.21 13.47
C LYS A 107 -10.27 10.96 14.89
N LYS A 108 -9.45 10.41 15.79
CA LYS A 108 -9.81 10.26 17.23
C LYS A 108 -9.99 11.61 17.95
N LYS A 109 -9.40 12.68 17.43
CA LYS A 109 -9.51 14.03 17.99
C LYS A 109 -10.75 14.77 17.46
N GLU A 110 -11.12 14.55 16.20
CA GLU A 110 -12.30 15.13 15.52
C GLU A 110 -13.64 14.46 15.89
N GLU A 111 -13.67 13.24 16.43
CA GLU A 111 -14.89 12.61 16.96
C GLU A 111 -15.52 13.35 18.17
N ASN A 112 -14.91 14.46 18.64
CA ASN A 112 -15.43 15.31 19.72
C ASN A 112 -16.07 16.64 19.24
N GLU A 113 -16.17 16.92 17.93
CA GLU A 113 -16.86 18.13 17.42
C GLU A 113 -17.93 17.79 16.35
N PRO A 114 -19.15 18.35 16.40
CA PRO A 114 -20.24 17.85 15.59
C PRO A 114 -20.52 18.75 14.37
N HIS A 115 -19.88 18.62 13.20
CA HIS A 115 -20.21 19.47 12.04
C HIS A 115 -20.53 18.75 10.72
N THR A 116 -21.39 19.44 9.96
CA THR A 116 -22.29 19.04 8.87
C THR A 116 -21.59 18.62 7.57
N ILE A 117 -22.18 17.64 6.88
CA ILE A 117 -21.55 16.92 5.75
C ILE A 117 -21.67 17.72 4.46
N ASN A 118 -20.54 18.21 3.93
CA ASN A 118 -20.42 18.75 2.58
C ASN A 118 -20.29 17.56 1.60
N THR A 119 -20.93 17.55 0.44
CA THR A 119 -20.98 16.39 -0.49
C THR A 119 -19.59 15.89 -0.91
N ILE A 120 -18.59 16.77 -0.85
CA ILE A 120 -17.17 16.46 -1.03
C ILE A 120 -16.63 15.50 0.06
N ASP A 121 -17.11 15.62 1.30
CA ASP A 121 -16.72 14.78 2.43
C ASP A 121 -17.38 13.40 2.38
N ALA A 122 -18.58 13.29 1.79
CA ALA A 122 -19.22 12.00 1.51
C ALA A 122 -18.43 11.20 0.45
N ILE A 123 -17.94 11.88 -0.60
CA ILE A 123 -17.09 11.26 -1.63
C ILE A 123 -15.73 10.85 -1.04
N LYS A 124 -15.11 11.71 -0.22
CA LYS A 124 -13.87 11.39 0.51
C LYS A 124 -14.06 10.27 1.54
N GLY A 125 -15.24 10.17 2.16
CA GLY A 125 -15.63 9.12 3.09
C GLY A 125 -15.84 7.76 2.42
N ALA A 126 -16.41 7.75 1.23
CA ALA A 126 -16.60 6.53 0.44
C ALA A 126 -15.26 5.93 -0.02
N ILE A 127 -14.33 6.78 -0.48
CA ILE A 127 -12.95 6.37 -0.83
C ILE A 127 -12.20 5.83 0.40
N LYS A 128 -12.43 6.44 1.57
CA LYS A 128 -11.89 6.04 2.89
C LYS A 128 -12.44 4.70 3.39
N SER A 129 -13.56 4.23 2.85
CA SER A 129 -14.23 2.98 3.26
C SER A 129 -13.83 1.76 2.42
N GLY A 130 -12.97 1.93 1.42
CA GLY A 130 -12.51 0.83 0.56
C GLY A 130 -13.56 0.32 -0.43
N LEU A 131 -14.55 1.16 -0.78
CA LEU A 131 -15.56 0.80 -1.77
C LEU A 131 -14.93 0.61 -3.16
N THR A 132 -15.41 -0.40 -3.89
CA THR A 132 -15.02 -0.64 -5.29
C THR A 132 -15.66 0.41 -6.21
N ASP A 133 -15.10 0.60 -7.42
CA ASP A 133 -15.56 1.62 -8.37
C ASP A 133 -17.04 1.45 -8.78
N GLU A 134 -17.55 0.21 -8.84
CA GLU A 134 -18.98 -0.06 -9.11
C GLU A 134 -19.88 0.34 -7.92
N GLN A 135 -19.43 0.07 -6.69
CA GLN A 135 -20.13 0.44 -5.46
C GLN A 135 -20.12 1.95 -5.24
N LEU A 136 -19.02 2.62 -5.60
CA LEU A 136 -18.92 4.07 -5.58
C LEU A 136 -19.88 4.71 -6.59
N GLY A 137 -19.98 4.14 -7.81
CA GLY A 137 -20.93 4.61 -8.83
C GLY A 137 -22.41 4.47 -8.41
N LYS A 138 -22.79 3.37 -7.74
CA LYS A 138 -24.14 3.19 -7.17
C LYS A 138 -24.41 4.13 -5.99
N TYR A 139 -23.42 4.33 -5.11
CA TYR A 139 -23.53 5.24 -3.97
C TYR A 139 -23.74 6.70 -4.40
N VAL A 140 -22.97 7.16 -5.38
CA VAL A 140 -23.09 8.53 -5.91
C VAL A 140 -24.42 8.74 -6.65
N ARG A 141 -24.91 7.77 -7.44
CA ARG A 141 -26.23 7.88 -8.11
C ARG A 141 -27.40 7.95 -7.13
N ASN A 142 -27.37 7.18 -6.04
CA ASN A 142 -28.41 7.24 -4.99
C ASN A 142 -28.36 8.53 -4.17
N LEU A 143 -27.17 9.13 -4.02
CA LEU A 143 -26.99 10.39 -3.31
C LEU A 143 -27.56 11.58 -4.11
N LEU A 144 -27.54 11.51 -5.44
CA LEU A 144 -27.97 12.57 -6.36
C LEU A 144 -29.39 12.38 -6.91
N ALA A 145 -30.06 11.26 -6.61
CA ALA A 145 -31.42 10.95 -7.07
C ALA A 145 -32.53 11.39 -6.08
N LYS A 146 -32.20 12.25 -5.10
CA LYS A 146 -33.16 12.89 -4.19
C LYS A 146 -33.29 14.38 -4.50
#